data_AF-A0A3D0USR4-F1
#
_entry.id   AF-A0A3D0USR4-F1
#
_cell.length_a   1.000
_cell.length_b   1.000
_cell.length_c   1.000
_cell.angle_alpha   90.00
_cell.angle_beta   90.00
_cell.angle_gamma   90.00
#
_symmetry.space_group_name_H-M   'P 1'
#
loop_
_entity.id
_entity.type
_entity.pdbx_description
1 polymer ?
#
loop_
_entity_poly.entity_id
_entity_poly.type
_entity_poly.pdbx_seq_one_letter_code
_entity_poly.pdbx_strand_id
1 'polypeptide(L)'
;MVDHNLKNKVITAMTTSSTDEHQRLIKQVVRKYFYKQGNLIEMYTFFSLLHDELYYDILKKNIKLEKKTIRLLELLASPIHEYAPHLQKTLLQKILK
;
A
#
# COMPACT_ATOMS: atom_id res chain seq x y z
N MET A 1 -1.75 4.01 15.96
CA MET A 1 -0.32 4.39 15.80
C MET A 1 0.25 3.54 14.67
N VAL A 2 0.93 4.14 13.69
CA VAL A 2 1.45 3.42 12.51
C VAL A 2 2.59 2.49 12.92
N ASP A 3 2.55 1.24 12.45
CA ASP A 3 3.57 0.21 12.75
C ASP A 3 4.83 0.45 11.89
N HIS A 4 5.80 1.20 12.42
CA HIS A 4 7.05 1.53 11.74
C HIS A 4 7.91 0.30 11.42
N ASN A 5 7.86 -0.76 12.24
CA ASN A 5 8.57 -2.00 11.98
C ASN A 5 7.98 -2.73 10.77
N LEU A 6 6.65 -2.73 10.64
CA LEU A 6 5.98 -3.27 9.45
C LEU A 6 6.32 -2.45 8.21
N LYS A 7 6.34 -1.11 8.31
CA LYS A 7 6.71 -0.23 7.19
C LYS A 7 8.10 -0.56 6.66
N ASN A 8 9.11 -0.64 7.52
CA ASN A 8 10.49 -0.93 7.11
C ASN A 8 10.61 -2.32 6.46
N LYS A 9 9.94 -3.34 7.02
CA LYS A 9 9.88 -4.68 6.41
C LYS A 9 9.27 -4.65 5.01
N VAL A 10 8.22 -3.86 4.82
CA VAL A 10 7.57 -3.69 3.53
C VAL A 10 8.51 -3.01 2.55
N ILE A 11 9.21 -1.95 2.94
CA ILE A 11 10.20 -1.29 2.08
C ILE A 11 11.31 -2.26 1.67
N THR A 12 11.92 -2.97 2.63
CA THR A 12 12.97 -3.94 2.32
C THR A 12 12.48 -5.00 1.35
N ALA A 13 11.30 -5.60 1.60
CA ALA A 13 10.73 -6.58 0.69
C ALA A 13 10.50 -5.98 -0.71
N MET A 14 9.94 -4.76 -0.80
CA MET A 14 9.70 -4.07 -2.07
C MET A 14 10.98 -3.76 -2.86
N THR A 15 12.14 -3.70 -2.19
CA THR A 15 13.44 -3.46 -2.81
C THR A 15 14.19 -4.74 -3.21
N THR A 16 13.92 -5.87 -2.56
CA THR A 16 14.73 -7.09 -2.71
C THR A 16 14.00 -8.30 -3.29
N SER A 17 12.67 -8.23 -3.40
CA SER A 17 11.83 -9.41 -3.70
C SER A 17 11.15 -9.34 -5.07
N SER A 18 10.44 -10.41 -5.43
CA SER A 18 9.79 -10.52 -6.73
C SER A 18 8.46 -9.75 -6.79
N THR A 19 7.98 -9.46 -7.99
CA THR A 19 6.75 -8.66 -8.18
C THR A 19 5.48 -9.33 -7.64
N ASP A 20 5.40 -10.66 -7.64
CA ASP A 20 4.29 -11.40 -7.03
C ASP A 20 4.29 -11.28 -5.50
N GLU A 21 5.47 -11.25 -4.88
CA GLU A 21 5.64 -11.07 -3.45
C GLU A 21 5.22 -9.65 -3.02
N HIS A 22 5.52 -8.64 -3.84
CA HIS A 22 5.10 -7.25 -3.60
C HIS A 22 3.58 -7.12 -3.48
N GLN A 23 2.83 -7.68 -4.43
CA GLN A 23 1.36 -7.61 -4.39
C GLN A 23 0.78 -8.38 -3.22
N ARG A 24 1.32 -9.57 -2.93
CA ARG A 24 0.89 -10.37 -1.78
C ARG A 24 1.09 -9.61 -0.47
N LEU A 25 2.24 -8.95 -0.33
CA LEU A 25 2.59 -8.18 0.86
C LEU A 25 1.66 -6.97 1.04
N ILE A 26 1.44 -6.18 -0.01
CA ILE A 26 0.51 -5.05 0.02
C ILE A 26 -0.89 -5.52 0.44
N LYS A 27 -1.39 -6.61 -0.17
CA LYS A 27 -2.70 -7.18 0.20
C LYS A 27 -2.75 -7.61 1.67
N GLN A 28 -1.68 -8.19 2.21
CA GLN A 28 -1.61 -8.54 3.64
C GLN A 28 -1.69 -7.31 4.55
N VAL A 29 -0.99 -6.23 4.20
CA VAL A 29 -1.03 -4.97 4.95
C VAL A 29 -2.43 -4.35 4.89
N VAL A 30 -3.03 -4.29 3.71
CA VAL A 30 -4.42 -3.81 3.55
C VAL A 30 -5.37 -4.64 4.42
N ARG A 31 -5.23 -5.97 4.45
CA ARG A 31 -6.05 -6.82 5.32
C ARG A 31 -5.83 -6.53 6.81
N LYS A 32 -4.59 -6.24 7.23
CA LYS A 32 -4.26 -5.90 8.63
C LYS A 32 -4.94 -4.59 9.08
N TYR A 33 -4.92 -3.55 8.26
CA TYR A 33 -5.54 -2.27 8.64
C TYR A 33 -7.06 -2.25 8.40
N PHE A 34 -7.52 -2.82 7.29
CA PHE A 34 -8.94 -2.78 6.93
C PHE A 34 -9.79 -3.78 7.71
N TYR A 35 -9.46 -5.08 7.69
CA TYR A 35 -10.34 -6.09 8.31
C TYR A 35 -10.16 -6.20 9.82
N LYS A 36 -8.95 -5.95 10.33
CA LYS A 36 -8.66 -6.11 11.77
C LYS A 36 -8.99 -4.86 12.59
N GLN A 37 -8.94 -3.67 12.00
CA GLN A 37 -9.08 -2.41 12.72
C GLN A 37 -10.10 -1.45 12.11
N GLY A 38 -10.59 -1.69 10.89
CA GLY A 38 -11.51 -0.78 10.20
C GLY A 38 -10.93 0.61 9.95
N ASN A 39 -9.62 0.79 10.12
CA ASN A 39 -9.00 2.11 10.22
C ASN A 39 -8.43 2.54 8.87
N LEU A 40 -9.28 3.16 8.06
CA LEU A 40 -8.91 3.67 6.74
C LEU A 40 -7.93 4.85 6.81
N ILE A 41 -7.97 5.63 7.90
CA ILE A 41 -7.05 6.75 8.13
C ILE A 41 -5.65 6.21 8.35
N GLU A 42 -5.46 5.23 9.25
CA GLU A 42 -4.16 4.61 9.47
C GLU A 42 -3.64 3.86 8.25
N MET A 43 -4.53 3.21 7.49
CA MET A 43 -4.16 2.61 6.21
C MET A 43 -3.61 3.67 5.24
N TYR A 44 -4.32 4.78 5.06
CA TYR A 44 -3.89 5.90 4.23
C TYR A 44 -2.54 6.46 4.71
N THR A 45 -2.38 6.73 6.01
CA THR A 45 -1.12 7.23 6.57
C THR A 45 0.03 6.25 6.32
N PHE A 46 -0.18 4.95 6.50
CA PHE A 46 0.83 3.92 6.25
C PHE A 46 1.27 3.91 4.77
N PHE A 47 0.31 3.90 3.84
CA PHE A 47 0.63 3.82 2.42
C PHE A 47 1.15 5.13 1.84
N SER A 48 0.75 6.29 2.38
CA SER A 48 1.34 7.59 2.03
C SER A 48 2.82 7.62 2.38
N LEU A 49 3.19 7.25 3.61
CA LEU A 49 4.59 7.19 4.03
C LEU A 49 5.40 6.19 3.21
N LEU A 50 4.81 5.01 2.94
CA LEU A 50 5.45 4.00 2.11
C LEU A 50 5.67 4.49 0.68
N HIS A 51 4.67 5.15 0.10
CA HIS A 51 4.76 5.70 -1.24
C HIS A 51 5.83 6.79 -1.31
N ASP A 52 5.86 7.73 -0.38
CA ASP A 52 6.85 8.82 -0.34
C ASP A 52 8.29 8.29 -0.23
N GLU A 53 8.52 7.28 0.61
CA GLU A 53 9.85 6.66 0.76
C GLU A 53 10.28 5.89 -0.50
N LEU A 54 9.35 5.23 -1.18
CA LEU A 54 9.65 4.51 -2.42
C LEU A 54 9.66 5.42 -3.65
N TYR A 55 9.05 6.61 -3.60
CA TYR A 55 8.79 7.46 -4.75
C TYR A 55 10.06 7.84 -5.49
N TYR A 56 11.10 8.23 -4.75
CA TYR A 56 12.38 8.61 -5.32
C TYR A 56 13.05 7.43 -6.04
N ASP A 57 13.04 6.25 -5.42
CA ASP A 57 13.64 5.05 -5.99
C ASP A 57 12.87 4.50 -7.19
N ILE A 58 11.54 4.64 -7.20
CA ILE A 58 10.68 4.33 -8.34
C ILE A 58 11.01 5.27 -9.51
N LEU A 59 11.10 6.59 -9.26
CA LEU A 59 11.42 7.59 -10.29
C LEU A 59 12.81 7.40 -10.89
N LYS A 60 13.81 7.13 -10.05
CA LYS A 60 15.19 6.87 -10.49
C LYS A 60 15.39 5.48 -11.07
N LYS A 61 14.35 4.63 -11.05
CA LYS A 61 14.41 3.22 -11.48
C LYS A 61 15.43 2.39 -10.70
N ASN A 62 15.74 2.80 -9.47
CA ASN A 62 16.58 2.03 -8.54
C ASN A 62 15.87 0.73 -8.12
N ILE A 63 14.53 0.78 -8.04
CA ILE A 63 13.68 -0.38 -7.79
C ILE A 63 12.85 -0.65 -9.05
N LYS A 64 12.92 -1.88 -9.56
CA LYS A 64 12.01 -2.34 -10.63
C LYS A 64 10.69 -2.81 -10.03
N LEU A 65 9.79 -1.86 -9.80
CA LEU A 65 8.39 -2.18 -9.51
C LEU A 65 7.59 -2.30 -10.81
N GLU A 66 6.73 -3.31 -10.88
CA GLU A 66 5.72 -3.40 -11.95
C GLU A 66 4.76 -2.21 -11.89
N LYS A 67 4.32 -1.77 -13.07
CA LYS A 67 3.33 -0.68 -13.20
C LYS A 67 2.05 -0.95 -12.42
N LYS A 68 1.64 -2.21 -12.27
CA LYS A 68 0.48 -2.60 -11.46
C LYS A 68 0.70 -2.34 -9.97
N THR A 69 1.89 -2.65 -9.46
CA THR A 69 2.26 -2.43 -8.05
C THR A 69 2.37 -0.95 -7.72
N ILE A 70 2.95 -0.16 -8.62
CA ILE A 70 3.03 1.31 -8.48
C ILE A 70 1.62 1.90 -8.38
N ARG A 71 0.73 1.55 -9.33
CA ARG A 71 -0.67 1.98 -9.30
C ARG A 71 -1.40 1.57 -8.02
N LEU A 72 -1.09 0.39 -7.48
CA LEU A 72 -1.68 -0.09 -6.24
C LEU A 72 -1.24 0.78 -5.04
N LEU A 73 0.05 1.14 -4.99
CA LEU A 73 0.60 2.03 -3.97
C LEU A 73 -0.01 3.43 -4.07
N GLU A 74 -0.04 4.02 -5.27
CA GLU A 74 -0.66 5.34 -5.53
C GLU A 74 -2.13 5.37 -5.08
N LEU A 75 -2.88 4.31 -5.41
CA LEU A 75 -4.29 4.19 -5.05
C LEU A 75 -4.47 4.11 -3.53
N LEU A 76 -3.63 3.32 -2.83
CA LEU A 76 -3.69 3.16 -1.37
C LEU A 76 -3.16 4.38 -0.62
N ALA A 77 -2.26 5.15 -1.23
CA ALA A 77 -1.76 6.44 -0.77
C ALA A 77 -2.71 7.60 -1.09
N SER A 78 -3.85 7.34 -1.75
CA SER A 78 -4.91 8.34 -1.93
C SER A 78 -5.81 8.39 -0.67
N PRO A 79 -6.47 9.52 -0.37
CA PRO A 79 -7.32 9.67 0.81
C PRO A 79 -8.66 8.92 0.66
N ILE A 80 -8.60 7.58 0.56
CA ILE A 80 -9.78 6.71 0.36
C ILE A 80 -10.82 6.94 1.47
N HIS A 81 -10.39 7.27 2.68
CA HIS A 81 -11.27 7.55 3.82
C HIS A 81 -12.22 8.74 3.60
N GLU A 82 -11.91 9.65 2.67
CA GLU A 82 -12.77 10.77 2.30
C GLU A 82 -13.85 10.39 1.28
N TYR A 83 -13.76 9.22 0.65
CA TYR A 83 -14.72 8.80 -0.36
C TYR A 83 -16.04 8.35 0.27
N ALA A 84 -17.12 8.33 -0.51
CA ALA A 84 -18.38 7.76 -0.05
C ALA A 84 -18.21 6.27 0.35
N PRO A 85 -18.88 5.76 1.41
CA PRO A 85 -18.64 4.41 1.95
C PRO A 85 -18.76 3.27 0.92
N HIS A 86 -19.69 3.38 -0.03
CA HIS A 86 -19.86 2.38 -1.10
C HIS A 86 -18.70 2.39 -2.09
N LEU A 87 -18.07 3.55 -2.33
CA LEU A 87 -16.86 3.67 -3.15
C LEU A 87 -15.65 3.10 -2.42
N GLN A 88 -15.51 3.37 -1.12
CA GLN A 88 -14.46 2.77 -0.29
C GLN A 88 -14.50 1.24 -0.38
N LYS A 89 -15.69 0.65 -0.17
CA LYS A 89 -15.90 -0.80 -0.23
C LYS A 89 -15.59 -1.37 -1.61
N THR A 90 -16.08 -0.73 -2.68
CA THR A 90 -15.84 -1.17 -4.06
C THR A 90 -14.34 -1.15 -4.41
N LEU A 91 -13.65 -0.08 -4.02
CA LEU A 91 -12.24 0.13 -4.32
C LEU A 91 -11.37 -0.89 -3.56
N LEU A 92 -11.66 -1.12 -2.29
CA LEU A 92 -10.96 -2.11 -1.47
C LEU A 92 -11.22 -3.55 -1.94
N GLN A 93 -12.45 -3.87 -2.36
CA GLN A 93 -12.75 -5.16 -2.98
C GLN A 93 -11.94 -5.37 -4.27
N LYS A 94 -11.79 -4.33 -5.09
CA LYS A 94 -10.97 -4.39 -6.31
C LYS A 94 -9.49 -4.60 -6.01
N ILE A 95 -8.97 -3.99 -4.94
CA ILE A 95 -7.58 -4.15 -4.48
C ILE A 95 -7.33 -5.55 -3.93
N LEU A 96 -8.31 -6.14 -3.25
CA LEU A 96 -8.17 -7.40 -2.54
C LEU A 96 -8.50 -8.64 -3.38
N LYS A 97 -9.17 -8.47 -4.52
CA LYS A 97 -9.46 -9.52 -5.51
C LYS A 97 -8.19 -10.00 -6.20
#